data_AF-A0A7S1DQS9-F1
#
_entry.id   AF-A0A7S1DQS9-F1
#
_cell.length_a   1.000
_cell.length_b   1.000
_cell.length_c   1.000
_cell.angle_alpha   90.00
_cell.angle_beta   90.00
_cell.angle_gamma   90.00
#
_symmetry.space_group_name_H-M   'P 1'
#
loop_
_entity.id
_entity.type
_entity.pdbx_description
1 polymer ?
#
loop_
_entity_poly.entity_id
_entity_poly.type
_entity_poly.pdbx_seq_one_letter_code
_entity_poly.pdbx_strand_id
1 'polypeptide(L)'
;RWHQDWYTGRAIVTYVGPGTWAVDDAAVRFDRLNAGATDGLVPDTESVYRMTPNSVLLIKGNTWPGISGLGLTHKSPDLRTNNGGRPPPKRLVLKADLADDRVFD
;
A
#
# COMPACT_ATOMS: atom_id res chain seq x y z
N ARG A 1 -1.41 -8.16 -3.30
CA ARG A 1 -0.40 -7.76 -4.31
C ARG A 1 0.11 -6.37 -3.98
N TRP A 2 1.36 -6.06 -4.30
CA TRP A 2 1.87 -4.68 -4.30
C TRP A 2 1.23 -3.88 -5.44
N HIS A 3 0.95 -2.61 -5.19
CA HIS A 3 0.42 -1.67 -6.18
C HIS A 3 0.58 -0.23 -5.71
N GLN A 4 0.47 0.70 -6.67
CA GLN A 4 0.22 2.11 -6.42
C GLN A 4 -1.28 2.39 -6.58
N ASP A 5 -1.79 3.38 -5.85
CA ASP A 5 -3.19 3.78 -5.94
C ASP A 5 -3.48 4.58 -7.20
N TRP A 6 -4.68 4.42 -7.76
CA TRP A 6 -5.14 5.26 -8.88
C TRP A 6 -5.80 6.57 -8.42
N TYR A 7 -6.32 6.61 -7.19
CA TYR A 7 -6.90 7.82 -6.59
C TYR A 7 -5.88 8.94 -6.47
N THR A 8 -6.34 10.19 -6.33
CA THR A 8 -5.46 11.33 -6.12
C THR A 8 -4.72 11.15 -4.80
N GLY A 9 -5.47 10.78 -3.76
CA GLY A 9 -4.91 10.37 -2.49
C GLY A 9 -5.75 9.34 -1.78
N ARG A 10 -5.17 8.72 -0.76
CA ARG A 10 -5.86 7.79 0.13
C ARG A 10 -5.34 7.92 1.54
N ALA A 11 -6.24 7.86 2.52
CA ALA A 11 -5.91 7.58 3.91
C ALA A 11 -6.30 6.14 4.26
N ILE A 12 -5.42 5.41 4.93
CA ILE A 12 -5.71 4.11 5.53
C ILE A 12 -5.43 4.18 7.02
N VAL A 13 -6.47 4.00 7.82
CA VAL A 13 -6.37 3.92 9.28
C VAL A 13 -6.42 2.46 9.70
N THR A 14 -5.43 2.00 10.47
CA THR A 14 -5.41 0.64 11.02
C THR A 14 -5.92 0.64 12.44
N TYR A 15 -7.16 0.19 12.68
CA TYR A 15 -7.72 0.13 14.03
C TYR A 15 -7.26 -1.11 14.80
N VAL A 16 -7.40 -2.29 14.19
CA VAL A 16 -7.00 -3.55 14.82
C VAL A 16 -6.55 -4.57 13.78
N GLY A 17 -5.69 -5.50 14.20
CA GLY A 17 -5.12 -6.54 13.37
C GLY A 17 -3.92 -6.06 12.55
N PRO A 18 -3.36 -6.91 11.67
CA PRO A 18 -2.18 -6.58 10.87
C PRO A 18 -2.47 -5.42 9.92
N GLY A 19 -1.62 -4.41 9.90
CA GLY A 19 -1.82 -3.23 9.06
C GLY A 19 -1.31 -3.39 7.63
N THR A 20 -1.54 -2.34 6.84
CA THR A 20 -1.06 -2.24 5.45
C THR A 20 0.46 -2.29 5.44
N TRP A 21 1.04 -2.94 4.45
CA TRP A 21 2.47 -2.85 4.20
C TRP A 21 2.71 -1.80 3.13
N ALA A 22 3.72 -0.98 3.34
CA ALA A 22 4.08 0.12 2.45
C ALA A 22 5.59 0.14 2.27
N VAL A 23 6.03 0.65 1.13
CA VAL A 23 7.45 0.79 0.79
C VAL A 23 7.62 2.07 -0.02
N ASP A 24 8.73 2.75 0.25
CA ASP A 24 9.16 3.92 -0.50
C ASP A 24 9.49 3.54 -1.95
N ASP A 25 9.33 4.49 -2.87
CA ASP A 25 9.55 4.24 -4.30
C ASP A 25 11.01 3.85 -4.60
N ALA A 26 11.97 4.39 -3.86
CA ALA A 26 13.39 4.05 -4.00
C ALA A 26 13.70 2.56 -3.74
N ALA A 27 12.84 1.86 -3.01
CA ALA A 27 13.00 0.45 -2.69
C ALA A 27 12.15 -0.49 -3.58
N VAL A 28 11.52 0.05 -4.64
CA VAL A 28 10.65 -0.71 -5.56
C VAL A 28 11.33 -0.89 -6.91
N ARG A 29 11.29 -2.12 -7.43
CA ARG A 29 11.64 -2.43 -8.82
C ARG A 29 10.45 -2.16 -9.74
N PHE A 30 10.33 -0.92 -10.22
CA PHE A 30 9.19 -0.48 -11.04
C PHE A 30 9.09 -1.17 -12.41
N ASP A 31 10.22 -1.58 -12.99
CA ASP A 31 10.24 -2.43 -14.20
C ASP A 31 9.43 -3.72 -13.99
N ARG A 32 9.59 -4.34 -12.82
CA ARG A 32 8.86 -5.55 -12.43
C ARG A 32 7.41 -5.27 -12.09
N LEU A 33 7.14 -4.16 -11.38
CA LEU A 33 5.78 -3.77 -11.02
C LEU A 33 4.93 -3.52 -12.27
N ASN A 34 5.48 -2.79 -13.23
CA ASN A 34 4.81 -2.45 -14.48
C ASN A 34 4.65 -3.66 -15.41
N ALA A 35 5.54 -4.66 -15.30
CA ALA A 35 5.39 -5.95 -15.97
C ALA A 35 4.37 -6.89 -15.28
N GLY A 36 3.74 -6.47 -14.18
CA GLY A 36 2.74 -7.26 -13.46
C GLY A 36 3.32 -8.39 -12.60
N ALA A 37 4.62 -8.34 -12.27
CA ALA A 37 5.24 -9.32 -11.39
C ALA A 37 4.55 -9.31 -10.01
N THR A 38 4.50 -10.47 -9.35
CA THR A 38 3.91 -10.62 -8.02
C THR A 38 4.94 -10.75 -6.90
N ASP A 39 6.18 -11.10 -7.26
CA ASP A 39 7.32 -11.36 -6.38
C ASP A 39 8.56 -10.59 -6.85
N GLY A 40 9.58 -10.52 -6.00
CA GLY A 40 10.85 -9.83 -6.31
C GLY A 40 10.76 -8.31 -6.52
N LEU A 41 9.59 -7.72 -6.28
CA LEU A 41 9.32 -6.28 -6.45
C LEU A 41 10.05 -5.42 -5.41
N VAL A 42 10.14 -5.92 -4.19
CA VAL A 42 10.79 -5.26 -3.05
C VAL A 42 11.93 -6.19 -2.62
N PRO A 43 13.17 -5.95 -3.08
CA PRO A 43 14.29 -6.86 -2.85
C PRO A 43 14.78 -6.81 -1.39
N ASP A 44 14.67 -5.66 -0.74
CA ASP A 44 15.02 -5.47 0.66
C ASP A 44 13.75 -5.46 1.52
N THR A 45 13.54 -6.52 2.30
CA THR A 45 12.37 -6.65 3.17
C THR A 45 12.38 -5.72 4.37
N GLU A 46 13.54 -5.17 4.74
CA GLU A 46 13.67 -4.22 5.86
C GLU A 46 13.17 -2.83 5.48
N SER A 47 13.13 -2.50 4.18
CA SER A 47 12.50 -1.28 3.66
C SER A 47 10.97 -1.25 3.81
N VAL A 48 10.36 -2.39 4.18
CA VAL A 48 8.90 -2.52 4.27
C VAL A 48 8.39 -1.99 5.61
N TYR A 49 7.65 -0.89 5.54
CA TYR A 49 6.88 -0.37 6.65
C TYR A 49 5.60 -1.18 6.83
N ARG A 50 5.45 -1.81 7.99
CA ARG A 50 4.25 -2.57 8.37
C ARG A 50 3.44 -1.74 9.36
N MET A 51 2.33 -1.17 8.91
CA MET A 51 1.49 -0.33 9.77
C MET A 51 1.03 -1.10 11.00
N THR A 52 1.15 -0.50 12.17
CA THR A 52 0.69 -1.05 13.44
C THR A 52 -0.74 -0.55 13.74
N PRO A 53 -1.46 -1.17 14.69
CA PRO A 53 -2.69 -0.58 15.22
C PRO A 53 -2.50 0.88 15.63
N ASN A 54 -3.50 1.71 15.38
CA ASN A 54 -3.54 3.16 15.54
C ASN A 54 -2.65 3.96 14.56
N SER A 55 -2.06 3.32 13.54
CA SER A 55 -1.36 4.03 12.47
C SER A 55 -2.35 4.66 11.47
N VAL A 56 -2.00 5.86 10.99
CA VAL A 56 -2.63 6.51 9.83
C VAL A 56 -1.61 6.57 8.70
N LEU A 57 -1.88 5.89 7.61
CA LEU A 57 -1.09 5.96 6.38
C LEU A 57 -1.75 6.91 5.39
N LEU A 58 -1.03 7.94 4.97
CA LEU A 58 -1.45 8.87 3.92
C LEU A 58 -0.66 8.59 2.64
N ILE A 59 -1.38 8.48 1.53
CA ILE A 59 -0.84 8.05 0.24
C ILE A 59 -1.20 9.10 -0.81
N LYS A 60 -0.21 9.52 -1.59
CA LYS A 60 -0.43 10.18 -2.88
C LYS A 60 -0.50 9.08 -3.95
N GLY A 61 -1.62 8.96 -4.64
CA GLY A 61 -1.75 8.00 -5.73
C GLY A 61 -1.37 8.61 -7.07
N ASN A 62 -1.51 7.84 -8.13
CA ASN A 62 -0.98 8.13 -9.46
C ASN A 62 -1.65 9.31 -10.17
N THR A 63 -2.82 9.74 -9.71
CA THR A 63 -3.49 10.95 -10.22
C THR A 63 -3.18 12.20 -9.38
N TRP A 64 -2.30 12.10 -8.37
CA TRP A 64 -1.83 13.27 -7.64
C TRP A 64 -1.16 14.27 -8.59
N PRO A 65 -1.53 15.56 -8.58
CA PRO A 65 -0.96 16.54 -9.50
C PRO A 65 0.57 16.64 -9.35
N GLY A 66 1.27 16.44 -10.47
CA GLY A 66 2.73 16.50 -10.54
C GLY A 66 3.45 15.21 -10.10
N ILE A 67 2.74 14.12 -9.80
CA ILE A 67 3.37 12.82 -9.55
C ILE A 67 3.76 12.14 -10.88
N SER A 68 4.95 11.56 -10.94
CA SER A 68 5.46 10.88 -12.16
C SER A 68 5.93 9.47 -11.83
N GLY A 69 5.01 8.61 -11.38
CA GLY A 69 5.31 7.22 -11.00
C GLY A 69 6.09 7.03 -9.69
N LEU A 70 6.46 8.11 -9.02
CA LEU A 70 7.23 8.16 -7.75
C LEU A 70 6.32 8.12 -6.51
N GLY A 71 5.31 7.24 -6.53
CA GLY A 71 4.33 7.11 -5.46
C GLY A 71 4.61 5.92 -4.54
N LEU A 72 4.15 6.03 -3.29
CA LEU A 72 4.21 4.96 -2.31
C LEU A 72 3.57 3.68 -2.86
N THR A 73 4.32 2.57 -2.81
CA THR A 73 3.79 1.26 -3.18
C THR A 73 3.32 0.53 -1.93
N HIS A 74 2.14 -0.07 -1.98
CA HIS A 74 1.55 -0.71 -0.81
C HIS A 74 0.77 -1.99 -1.13
N LYS A 75 0.52 -2.80 -0.10
CA LYS A 75 -0.27 -4.02 -0.17
C LYS A 75 -1.00 -4.31 1.14
N SER A 76 -2.03 -5.15 1.06
CA SER A 76 -2.52 -5.84 2.24
C SER A 76 -1.40 -6.70 2.87
N PRO A 77 -1.38 -6.88 4.20
CA PRO A 77 -0.42 -7.75 4.86
C PRO A 77 -0.54 -9.18 4.32
N ASP A 78 0.58 -9.92 4.33
CA ASP A 78 0.54 -11.34 4.02
C ASP A 78 -0.02 -12.12 5.20
N LEU A 79 -1.32 -12.36 5.16
CA LEU A 79 -2.05 -13.15 6.15
C LEU A 79 -2.04 -14.61 5.70
N ARG A 80 -0.91 -15.31 5.85
CA ARG A 80 -0.91 -16.76 5.75
C ARG A 80 -1.52 -17.34 7.04
N THR A 81 -2.24 -18.45 6.92
CA THR A 81 -2.55 -19.31 8.07
C THR A 81 -1.26 -19.57 8.82
N ASN A 82 -1.24 -19.32 10.13
CA ASN A 82 -0.03 -19.62 10.90
C ASN A 82 0.24 -21.14 10.87
N ASN A 83 1.47 -21.56 11.17
CA ASN A 83 1.87 -22.97 11.14
C ASN A 83 1.01 -23.90 12.03
N GLY A 84 0.14 -23.34 12.89
CA GLY A 84 -0.80 -24.08 13.74
C GLY A 84 -2.24 -24.14 13.21
N GLY A 85 -2.50 -23.77 11.95
CA GLY A 85 -3.82 -23.86 11.32
C GLY A 85 -4.85 -22.87 11.87
N ARG A 86 -4.44 -21.89 12.71
CA ARG A 86 -5.37 -20.86 13.18
C ARG A 86 -5.70 -19.91 12.02
N PRO A 87 -6.97 -19.46 11.92
CA PRO A 87 -7.34 -18.46 10.94
C PRO A 87 -6.51 -17.19 11.15
N PRO A 88 -6.22 -16.44 10.07
CA PRO A 88 -5.53 -15.17 10.21
C PRO A 88 -6.31 -14.22 11.12
N PRO A 89 -5.62 -13.36 11.89
CA PRO A 89 -6.28 -12.42 12.80
C PRO A 89 -7.24 -11.51 12.02
N LYS A 90 -8.41 -11.23 12.62
CA LYS A 90 -9.35 -10.25 12.07
C LYS A 90 -8.67 -8.89 12.01
N ARG A 91 -9.00 -8.13 10.95
CA ARG A 91 -8.48 -6.80 10.70
C ARG A 91 -9.63 -5.83 10.46
N LEU A 92 -9.59 -4.66 11.11
CA LEU A 92 -10.50 -3.55 10.83
C LEU A 92 -9.67 -2.34 10.37
N VAL A 93 -10.04 -1.81 9.20
CA VAL A 93 -9.44 -0.61 8.63
C VAL A 93 -10.52 0.33 8.11
N LEU A 94 -10.25 1.62 8.20
CA LEU A 94 -10.95 2.63 7.42
C LEU A 94 -10.08 3.02 6.24
N LYS A 95 -10.69 3.09 5.07
CA LYS A 95 -10.12 3.70 3.88
C LYS A 95 -10.95 4.92 3.53
N ALA A 96 -10.30 6.06 3.35
CA ALA A 96 -10.90 7.27 2.81
C ALA A 96 -10.15 7.64 1.55
N ASP A 97 -10.88 7.70 0.43
CA ASP A 97 -10.32 7.94 -0.89
C ASP A 97 -10.60 9.39 -1.29
N LEU A 98 -9.54 10.08 -1.72
CA LEU A 98 -9.63 11.40 -2.33
C LEU A 98 -9.64 11.20 -3.85
N ALA A 99 -10.79 11.42 -4.47
CA ALA A 99 -10.92 11.47 -5.92
C ALA A 99 -10.48 12.85 -6.44
N ASP A 100 -10.03 12.90 -7.70
CA ASP A 100 -9.81 14.17 -8.39
C ASP A 100 -11.16 14.65 -8.92
N ASP A 101 -11.70 15.71 -8.33
CA ASP A 101 -12.92 16.39 -8.80
C ASP A 101 -12.62 17.71 -9.50
N ARG A 102 -11.33 18.02 -9.74
CA ARG A 102 -10.93 19.25 -10.42
C ARG A 102 -11.38 19.19 -11.87
N VAL A 103 -12.30 20.07 -12.22
CA VAL A 103 -12.60 20.45 -13.60
C VAL A 103 -11.43 21.32 -14.05
N PHE A 104 -10.68 20.85 -15.05
CA PHE A 104 -9.75 21.72 -15.75
C PHE A 104 -10.57 22.59 -16.71
N ASP A 105 -10.54 23.90 -16.50
CA ASP A 105 -11.06 24.90 -17.44
C ASP A 105 -10.31 24.89 -18.78
#